data_AF-A0A518WEZ7-F1
#
_entry.id   AF-A0A518WEZ7-F1
#
_cell.length_a   1.000
_cell.length_b   1.000
_cell.length_c   1.000
_cell.angle_alpha   90.00
_cell.angle_beta   90.00
_cell.angle_gamma   90.00
#
_symmetry.space_group_name_H-M   'P 1'
#
loop_
_entity.id
_entity.type
_entity.pdbx_description
1 polymer ?
#
loop_
_entity_poly.entity_id
_entity_poly.type
_entity_poly.pdbx_seq_one_letter_code
_entity_poly.pdbx_strand_id
1 'polypeptide(L)'
;MSHWDDLLGHAFGLLLGRPLAEFDTAGTYAVFHYDDETAGEAIEDLDPGELVADVNGRSGDLGGDGLYPDRWVPDLPRSAFIATDVRPAALQPLITTTTDNGRAVVWGRDIGRALQAGSLSLDELSPDGYRRYPHLLLRPRTDGSLLDAMRAATWTMSAPDGLCDIGDSLVRHGYVEPEVSVVDPRWESTLDQIGDDALRRHLRGLCLDAHWARMTGAYYLGPGECSGDVQPIADLPGSRVIAGWEFGEGQGAMAVVLLSEPSAGSPG
;
A
#
# COMPACT_ATOMS: atom_id res chain seq x y z
N MET A 1 17.66 -3.68 17.57
CA MET A 1 17.00 -2.61 16.82
C MET A 1 18.04 -1.57 16.49
N SER A 2 18.07 -1.10 15.24
CA SER A 2 18.98 -0.04 14.83
C SER A 2 18.47 1.32 15.31
N HIS A 3 19.35 2.33 15.40
CA HIS A 3 18.94 3.70 15.72
C HIS A 3 17.83 4.23 14.79
N TRP A 4 17.86 3.82 13.51
CA TRP A 4 16.82 4.17 12.53
C TRP A 4 15.48 3.51 12.80
N ASP A 5 15.47 2.26 13.29
CA ASP A 5 14.21 1.61 13.67
C ASP A 5 13.53 2.35 14.83
N ASP A 6 14.31 2.89 15.78
CA ASP A 6 13.78 3.70 16.89
C ASP A 6 13.25 5.05 16.40
N LEU A 7 13.98 5.74 15.51
CA LEU A 7 13.54 7.01 14.91
C LEU A 7 12.27 6.86 14.08
N LEU A 8 12.24 5.85 13.20
CA LEU A 8 11.08 5.53 12.37
C LEU A 8 9.90 5.10 13.25
N GLY A 9 10.13 4.23 14.24
CA GLY A 9 9.10 3.81 15.18
C GLY A 9 8.49 4.99 15.96
N HIS A 10 9.31 5.95 16.37
CA HIS A 10 8.83 7.17 17.01
C HIS A 10 8.01 8.04 16.05
N ALA A 11 8.54 8.33 14.84
CA ALA A 11 7.86 9.16 13.85
C ALA A 11 6.52 8.55 13.38
N PHE A 12 6.48 7.24 13.15
CA PHE A 12 5.24 6.53 12.83
C PHE A 12 4.27 6.53 14.01
N GLY A 13 4.77 6.40 15.24
CA GLY A 13 3.93 6.52 16.44
C GLY A 13 3.28 7.91 16.57
N LEU A 14 3.99 8.97 16.19
CA LEU A 14 3.43 10.33 16.13
C LEU A 14 2.30 10.43 15.09
N LEU A 15 2.53 9.92 13.86
CA LEU A 15 1.51 9.92 12.80
C LEU A 15 0.26 9.10 13.19
N LEU A 16 0.47 7.94 13.82
CA LEU A 16 -0.60 7.05 14.27
C LEU A 16 -1.29 7.52 15.57
N GLY A 17 -0.79 8.59 16.20
CA GLY A 17 -1.30 9.13 17.45
C GLY A 17 -1.02 8.27 18.69
N ARG A 18 -0.23 7.19 18.57
CA ARG A 18 0.22 6.35 19.69
C ARG A 18 1.46 5.52 19.33
N PRO A 19 2.30 5.13 20.30
CA PRO A 19 3.50 4.33 20.05
C PRO A 19 3.21 2.99 19.37
N LEU A 20 4.10 2.55 18.47
CA LEU A 20 3.97 1.26 17.78
C LEU A 20 3.89 0.07 18.74
N ALA A 21 4.58 0.14 19.88
CA ALA A 21 4.59 -0.90 20.91
C ALA A 21 3.22 -1.15 21.56
N GLU A 22 2.25 -0.25 21.38
CA GLU A 22 0.90 -0.42 21.92
C GLU A 22 -0.09 -1.04 20.90
N PHE A 23 0.38 -1.33 19.69
CA PHE A 23 -0.33 -2.15 18.71
C PHE A 23 -0.08 -3.63 18.98
N ASP A 24 -0.88 -4.51 18.37
CA ASP A 24 -0.80 -5.95 18.61
C ASP A 24 0.48 -6.52 18.00
N THR A 25 1.48 -6.82 18.82
CA THR A 25 2.75 -7.39 18.39
C THR A 25 2.63 -8.80 17.80
N ALA A 26 1.52 -9.50 18.04
CA ALA A 26 1.24 -10.80 17.46
C ALA A 26 0.42 -10.72 16.16
N GLY A 27 -0.05 -9.52 15.80
CA GLY A 27 -0.83 -9.27 14.60
C GLY A 27 0.04 -9.25 13.34
N THR A 28 -0.57 -9.61 12.20
CA THR A 28 0.05 -9.50 10.87
C THR A 28 -0.38 -8.20 10.21
N TYR A 29 0.54 -7.28 10.03
CA TYR A 29 0.34 -6.02 9.33
C TYR A 29 0.77 -6.14 7.88
N ALA A 30 -0.06 -5.65 6.97
CA ALA A 30 0.22 -5.60 5.55
C ALA A 30 -0.01 -4.18 5.04
N VAL A 31 0.69 -3.83 3.96
CA VAL A 31 0.38 -2.64 3.16
C VAL A 31 -0.24 -3.09 1.85
N PHE A 32 -1.23 -2.34 1.37
CA PHE A 32 -1.83 -2.50 0.06
C PHE A 32 -1.73 -1.18 -0.69
N HIS A 33 -1.31 -1.26 -1.94
CA HIS A 33 -1.18 -0.14 -2.86
C HIS A 33 -2.11 -0.33 -4.06
N TYR A 34 -2.68 0.76 -4.52
CA TYR A 34 -3.44 0.83 -5.75
C TYR A 34 -3.07 2.09 -6.51
N ASP A 35 -2.90 1.94 -7.82
CA ASP A 35 -3.09 2.97 -8.82
C ASP A 35 -3.33 2.25 -10.16
N ASP A 36 -4.02 2.89 -11.09
CA ASP A 36 -4.39 2.27 -12.37
C ASP A 36 -3.19 1.95 -13.27
N GLU A 37 -2.09 2.69 -13.16
CA GLU A 37 -0.91 2.55 -14.01
C GLU A 37 -0.11 1.32 -13.58
N THR A 38 0.35 1.27 -12.32
CA THR A 38 1.12 0.14 -11.79
C THR A 38 0.30 -1.15 -11.79
N ALA A 39 -1.01 -1.07 -11.48
CA ALA A 39 -1.89 -2.24 -11.57
C ALA A 39 -1.98 -2.77 -13.00
N GLY A 40 -2.11 -1.86 -13.99
CA GLY A 40 -2.16 -2.22 -15.40
C GLY A 40 -0.86 -2.89 -15.87
N GLU A 41 0.28 -2.28 -15.57
CA GLU A 41 1.61 -2.83 -15.92
C GLU A 41 1.84 -4.21 -15.28
N ALA A 42 1.49 -4.37 -14.00
CA ALA A 42 1.63 -5.65 -13.30
C ALA A 42 0.76 -6.76 -13.88
N ILE A 43 -0.39 -6.44 -14.49
CA ILE A 43 -1.26 -7.41 -15.16
C ILE A 43 -0.76 -7.72 -16.58
N GLU A 44 -0.28 -6.71 -17.32
CA GLU A 44 0.22 -6.87 -18.69
C GLU A 44 1.44 -7.80 -18.75
N ASP A 45 2.36 -7.66 -17.79
CA ASP A 45 3.59 -8.46 -17.71
C ASP A 45 3.47 -9.69 -16.79
N LEU A 46 2.25 -10.05 -16.38
CA LEU A 46 2.01 -11.09 -15.39
C LEU A 46 2.42 -12.49 -15.85
N ASP A 47 3.43 -13.07 -15.22
CA ASP A 47 3.70 -14.51 -15.28
C ASP A 47 2.82 -15.25 -14.24
N PRO A 48 1.92 -16.16 -14.65
CA PRO A 48 1.11 -16.96 -13.72
C PRO A 48 1.93 -17.74 -12.68
N GLY A 49 3.20 -18.05 -12.98
CA GLY A 49 4.13 -18.67 -12.05
C GLY A 49 4.45 -17.80 -10.83
N GLU A 50 4.49 -16.46 -11.00
CA GLU A 50 4.78 -15.53 -9.91
C GLU A 50 3.64 -15.45 -8.90
N LEU A 51 2.40 -15.63 -9.34
CA LEU A 51 1.22 -15.66 -8.47
C LEU A 51 1.23 -16.84 -7.48
N VAL A 52 1.91 -17.94 -7.79
CA VAL A 52 2.01 -19.11 -6.89
C VAL A 52 3.38 -19.26 -6.25
N ALA A 53 4.32 -18.35 -6.54
CA ALA A 53 5.68 -18.42 -6.04
C ALA A 53 5.70 -18.39 -4.50
N ASP A 54 6.59 -19.18 -3.90
CA ASP A 54 6.85 -19.06 -2.47
C ASP A 54 7.80 -17.90 -2.24
N VAL A 55 7.21 -16.75 -1.91
CA VAL A 55 7.94 -15.51 -1.67
C VAL A 55 8.23 -15.39 -0.17
N ASN A 56 9.52 -15.38 0.16
CA ASN A 56 10.03 -15.15 1.51
C ASN A 56 10.92 -13.89 1.51
N GLY A 57 10.84 -13.12 2.59
CA GLY A 57 11.68 -11.94 2.81
C GLY A 57 11.00 -10.61 2.46
N ARG A 58 11.74 -9.52 2.66
CA ARG A 58 11.30 -8.14 2.42
C ARG A 58 11.74 -7.68 1.04
N SER A 59 11.02 -6.75 0.42
CA SER A 59 11.40 -6.22 -0.91
C SER A 59 12.73 -5.47 -0.91
N GLY A 60 13.13 -4.89 0.23
CA GLY A 60 14.12 -3.83 0.23
C GLY A 60 13.60 -2.58 -0.49
N ASP A 61 14.48 -1.60 -0.66
CA ASP A 61 14.26 -0.42 -1.48
C ASP A 61 15.02 -0.58 -2.80
N LEU A 62 14.32 -0.59 -3.92
CA LEU A 62 14.93 -0.70 -5.24
C LEU A 62 15.52 0.63 -5.75
N GLY A 63 15.34 1.71 -4.98
CA GLY A 63 15.72 3.06 -5.39
C GLY A 63 14.78 3.63 -6.45
N GLY A 64 14.96 4.89 -6.80
CA GLY A 64 14.10 5.58 -7.76
C GLY A 64 13.99 7.07 -7.44
N ASP A 65 13.52 7.84 -8.41
CA ASP A 65 13.28 9.26 -8.25
C ASP A 65 11.88 9.48 -7.66
N GLY A 66 11.78 9.74 -6.35
CA GLY A 66 10.51 10.10 -5.70
C GLY A 66 9.85 8.97 -4.90
N LEU A 67 8.52 9.07 -4.76
CA LEU A 67 7.67 8.17 -3.97
C LEU A 67 6.81 7.31 -4.92
N TYR A 68 7.45 6.37 -5.60
CA TYR A 68 6.81 5.53 -6.61
C TYR A 68 6.78 4.04 -6.20
N PRO A 69 5.76 3.28 -6.64
CA PRO A 69 5.60 1.86 -6.30
C PRO A 69 6.76 0.96 -6.74
N ASP A 70 7.50 1.35 -7.77
CA ASP A 70 8.67 0.64 -8.31
C ASP A 70 9.82 0.48 -7.30
N ARG A 71 9.79 1.22 -6.19
CA ARG A 71 10.76 1.11 -5.09
C ARG A 71 10.63 -0.17 -4.27
N TRP A 72 9.55 -0.92 -4.40
CA TRP A 72 9.37 -2.20 -3.73
C TRP A 72 8.96 -3.30 -4.71
N VAL A 73 9.15 -4.55 -4.27
CA VAL A 73 8.76 -5.74 -5.02
C VAL A 73 7.42 -6.24 -4.46
N PRO A 74 6.40 -6.45 -5.29
CA PRO A 74 5.14 -7.02 -4.83
C PRO A 74 5.28 -8.49 -4.39
N ASP A 75 4.48 -8.85 -3.40
CA ASP A 75 4.11 -10.22 -3.06
C ASP A 75 2.83 -10.57 -3.84
N LEU A 76 2.98 -10.80 -5.14
CA LEU A 76 1.85 -11.13 -6.04
C LEU A 76 0.95 -12.26 -5.52
N PRO A 77 1.46 -13.35 -4.90
CA PRO A 77 0.62 -14.36 -4.27
C PRO A 77 -0.33 -13.83 -3.18
N ARG A 78 0.07 -12.78 -2.45
CA ARG A 78 -0.69 -12.16 -1.37
C ARG A 78 -1.29 -10.79 -1.75
N SER A 79 -1.12 -10.34 -2.99
CA SER A 79 -1.86 -9.23 -3.59
C SER A 79 -3.32 -9.63 -3.80
N ALA A 80 -4.21 -8.64 -3.79
CA ALA A 80 -5.65 -8.86 -3.88
C ALA A 80 -6.21 -8.37 -5.20
N PHE A 81 -6.95 -9.25 -5.87
CA PHE A 81 -7.65 -8.98 -7.10
C PHE A 81 -9.11 -8.70 -6.74
N ILE A 82 -9.53 -7.46 -6.94
CA ILE A 82 -10.86 -7.00 -6.57
C ILE A 82 -11.80 -7.14 -7.76
N ALA A 83 -12.69 -8.11 -7.61
CA ALA A 83 -13.76 -8.43 -8.52
C ALA A 83 -14.97 -7.51 -8.32
N THR A 84 -15.25 -6.63 -9.26
CA THR A 84 -16.45 -5.77 -9.28
C THR A 84 -17.64 -6.46 -9.98
N ASP A 85 -18.41 -5.74 -10.80
CA ASP A 85 -19.69 -6.16 -11.37
C ASP A 85 -19.58 -7.25 -12.45
N VAL A 86 -18.44 -7.29 -13.17
CA VAL A 86 -18.16 -8.32 -14.18
C VAL A 86 -17.29 -9.37 -13.54
N ARG A 87 -17.84 -10.57 -13.31
CA ARG A 87 -17.08 -11.68 -12.72
C ARG A 87 -17.07 -12.86 -13.67
N PRO A 88 -15.90 -13.28 -14.20
CA PRO A 88 -15.78 -14.56 -14.86
C PRO A 88 -16.32 -15.65 -13.94
N ALA A 89 -17.12 -16.57 -14.47
CA ALA A 89 -17.69 -17.67 -13.69
C ALA A 89 -16.58 -18.49 -12.98
N ALA A 90 -15.40 -18.55 -13.59
CA ALA A 90 -14.19 -19.16 -13.05
C ALA A 90 -13.68 -18.53 -11.74
N LEU A 91 -13.98 -17.25 -11.47
CA LEU A 91 -13.59 -16.59 -10.21
C LEU A 91 -14.54 -16.88 -9.06
N GLN A 92 -15.80 -17.20 -9.34
CA GLN A 92 -16.82 -17.45 -8.31
C GLN A 92 -16.39 -18.47 -7.22
N PRO A 93 -15.75 -19.62 -7.55
CA PRO A 93 -15.26 -20.54 -6.52
C PRO A 93 -14.01 -20.06 -5.76
N LEU A 94 -13.34 -19.00 -6.23
CA LEU A 94 -12.10 -18.46 -5.65
C LEU A 94 -12.34 -17.25 -4.73
N ILE A 95 -13.57 -16.74 -4.68
CA ILE A 95 -13.94 -15.59 -3.86
C ILE A 95 -13.73 -15.92 -2.39
N THR A 96 -12.83 -15.17 -1.75
CA THR A 96 -12.56 -15.32 -0.31
C THR A 96 -13.59 -14.56 0.52
N THR A 97 -13.95 -13.35 0.09
CA THR A 97 -15.02 -12.55 0.72
C THR A 97 -15.77 -11.75 -0.32
N THR A 98 -17.00 -11.36 0.01
CA THR A 98 -17.74 -10.32 -0.70
C THR A 98 -18.01 -9.19 0.29
N THR A 99 -17.68 -7.97 -0.11
CA THR A 99 -17.93 -6.75 0.65
C THR A 99 -19.41 -6.34 0.52
N ASP A 100 -19.87 -5.46 1.41
CA ASP A 100 -21.26 -5.00 1.42
C ASP A 100 -21.66 -4.26 0.13
N ASN A 101 -20.68 -3.65 -0.56
CA ASN A 101 -20.88 -2.99 -1.86
C ASN A 101 -20.79 -3.96 -3.05
N GLY A 102 -20.78 -5.27 -2.82
CA GLY A 102 -20.77 -6.27 -3.88
C GLY A 102 -19.44 -6.36 -4.63
N ARG A 103 -18.32 -5.93 -4.03
CA ARG A 103 -16.98 -6.27 -4.52
C ARG A 103 -16.55 -7.61 -3.92
N ALA A 104 -15.76 -8.39 -4.64
CA ALA A 104 -15.25 -9.67 -4.18
C ALA A 104 -13.73 -9.68 -4.17
N VAL A 105 -13.14 -10.25 -3.14
CA VAL A 105 -11.69 -10.38 -3.02
C VAL A 105 -11.28 -11.78 -3.45
N VAL A 106 -10.33 -11.84 -4.37
CA VAL A 106 -9.63 -13.08 -4.76
C VAL A 106 -8.13 -12.86 -4.56
N TRP A 107 -7.44 -13.77 -3.88
CA TRP A 107 -6.00 -13.66 -3.68
C TRP A 107 -5.24 -14.09 -4.94
N GLY A 108 -4.11 -13.43 -5.20
CA GLY A 108 -3.26 -13.73 -6.36
C GLY A 108 -2.88 -15.22 -6.43
N ARG A 109 -2.59 -15.85 -5.29
CA ARG A 109 -2.29 -17.30 -5.22
C ARG A 109 -3.39 -18.19 -5.78
N ASP A 110 -4.65 -17.84 -5.52
CA ASP A 110 -5.77 -18.65 -5.98
C ASP A 110 -6.05 -18.42 -7.48
N ILE A 111 -5.82 -17.20 -7.97
CA ILE A 111 -5.81 -16.91 -9.41
C ILE A 111 -4.68 -17.68 -10.11
N GLY A 112 -3.47 -17.65 -9.58
CA GLY A 112 -2.32 -18.37 -10.15
C GLY A 112 -2.57 -19.87 -10.24
N ARG A 113 -3.17 -20.47 -9.20
CA ARG A 113 -3.59 -21.88 -9.22
C ARG A 113 -4.65 -22.15 -10.28
N ALA A 114 -5.64 -21.28 -10.44
CA ALA A 114 -6.68 -21.43 -11.45
C ALA A 114 -6.14 -21.31 -12.88
N LEU A 115 -5.19 -20.39 -13.12
CA LEU A 115 -4.47 -20.24 -14.39
C LEU A 115 -3.65 -21.50 -14.70
N GLN A 116 -2.89 -22.02 -13.71
CA GLN A 116 -2.11 -23.26 -13.88
C GLN A 116 -2.99 -24.50 -14.13
N ALA A 117 -4.18 -24.54 -13.54
CA ALA A 117 -5.15 -25.61 -13.76
C ALA A 117 -5.89 -25.50 -15.10
N GLY A 118 -5.77 -24.38 -15.81
CA GLY A 118 -6.51 -24.09 -17.04
C GLY A 118 -8.01 -23.85 -16.83
N SER A 119 -8.44 -23.61 -15.58
CA SER A 119 -9.84 -23.27 -15.26
C SER A 119 -10.15 -21.78 -15.41
N LEU A 120 -9.11 -20.97 -15.61
CA LEU A 120 -9.14 -19.53 -15.87
C LEU A 120 -8.06 -19.22 -16.91
N SER A 121 -8.31 -18.25 -17.78
CA SER A 121 -7.33 -17.66 -18.70
C SER A 121 -7.06 -16.20 -18.38
N LEU A 122 -5.91 -15.67 -18.81
CA LEU A 122 -5.59 -14.25 -18.65
C LEU A 122 -6.58 -13.35 -19.43
N ASP A 123 -7.05 -13.81 -20.59
CA ASP A 123 -8.08 -13.11 -21.38
C ASP A 123 -9.39 -12.97 -20.59
N GLU A 124 -9.74 -13.94 -19.74
CA GLU A 124 -10.92 -13.82 -18.86
C GLU A 124 -10.71 -12.83 -17.71
N LEU A 125 -9.46 -12.60 -17.29
CA LEU A 125 -9.13 -11.56 -16.31
C LEU A 125 -9.14 -10.16 -16.94
N SER A 126 -8.81 -10.03 -18.24
CA SER A 126 -8.76 -8.75 -18.96
C SER A 126 -9.46 -8.83 -20.34
N PRO A 127 -10.80 -8.98 -20.39
CA PRO A 127 -11.53 -9.39 -21.59
C PRO A 127 -11.60 -8.36 -22.73
N ASP A 128 -11.32 -7.08 -22.47
CA ASP A 128 -11.48 -6.00 -23.46
C ASP A 128 -10.14 -5.36 -23.89
N GLY A 129 -8.99 -5.86 -23.42
CA GLY A 129 -7.69 -5.17 -23.55
C GLY A 129 -7.65 -3.78 -22.90
N TYR A 130 -8.77 -3.34 -22.32
CA TYR A 130 -8.95 -2.15 -21.51
C TYR A 130 -9.08 -2.61 -20.06
N ARG A 131 -8.29 -1.94 -19.21
CA ARG A 131 -8.01 -2.06 -17.77
C ARG A 131 -9.25 -2.06 -16.84
N ARG A 132 -10.35 -2.69 -17.22
CA ARG A 132 -11.61 -2.69 -16.45
C ARG A 132 -11.68 -3.77 -15.40
N TYR A 133 -10.75 -4.71 -15.43
CA TYR A 133 -10.73 -5.81 -14.51
C TYR A 133 -9.36 -6.47 -14.48
N PRO A 134 -8.94 -6.99 -13.32
CA PRO A 134 -9.41 -6.67 -11.96
C PRO A 134 -8.74 -5.40 -11.42
N HIS A 135 -9.42 -4.74 -10.46
CA HIS A 135 -8.77 -3.71 -9.65
C HIS A 135 -7.76 -4.42 -8.74
N LEU A 136 -6.47 -4.31 -9.07
CA LEU A 136 -5.39 -5.03 -8.39
C LEU A 136 -4.80 -4.18 -7.27
N LEU A 137 -4.98 -4.64 -6.04
CA LEU A 137 -4.32 -4.11 -4.87
C LEU A 137 -3.01 -4.86 -4.66
N LEU A 138 -1.90 -4.21 -5.01
CA LEU A 138 -0.57 -4.77 -4.86
C LEU A 138 -0.15 -4.76 -3.38
N ARG A 139 0.34 -5.88 -2.88
CA ARG A 139 0.89 -6.00 -1.53
C ARG A 139 2.42 -6.00 -1.59
N PRO A 140 3.12 -4.95 -1.15
CA PRO A 140 4.57 -4.98 -0.94
C PRO A 140 5.03 -6.13 -0.04
N ARG A 141 6.20 -6.72 -0.33
CA ARG A 141 6.83 -7.74 0.52
C ARG A 141 7.32 -7.14 1.84
N THR A 142 6.67 -7.52 2.93
CA THR A 142 7.00 -7.08 4.29
C THR A 142 7.12 -8.28 5.23
N ASP A 143 7.74 -8.10 6.39
CA ASP A 143 7.86 -9.16 7.41
C ASP A 143 6.61 -9.36 8.28
N GLY A 144 5.53 -8.63 8.00
CA GLY A 144 4.28 -8.69 8.75
C GLY A 144 4.26 -7.81 10.02
N SER A 145 5.35 -7.15 10.38
CA SER A 145 5.36 -6.20 11.50
C SER A 145 4.79 -4.85 11.09
N LEU A 146 4.20 -4.12 12.05
CA LEU A 146 3.70 -2.76 11.80
C LEU A 146 4.83 -1.82 11.36
N LEU A 147 6.03 -1.95 11.93
CA LEU A 147 7.17 -1.12 11.55
C LEU A 147 7.51 -1.30 10.06
N ASP A 148 7.61 -2.56 9.59
CA ASP A 148 7.98 -2.85 8.21
C ASP A 148 6.87 -2.47 7.21
N ALA A 149 5.60 -2.68 7.60
CA ALA A 149 4.45 -2.22 6.82
C ALA A 149 4.43 -0.69 6.68
N MET A 150 4.69 0.05 7.77
CA MET A 150 4.81 1.51 7.72
C MET A 150 6.03 1.97 6.91
N ARG A 151 7.15 1.22 6.93
CA ARG A 151 8.32 1.54 6.09
C ARG A 151 8.00 1.41 4.61
N ALA A 152 7.34 0.33 4.22
CA ALA A 152 6.88 0.16 2.85
C ALA A 152 5.87 1.24 2.48
N ALA A 153 4.93 1.56 3.38
CA ALA A 153 3.89 2.54 3.11
C ALA A 153 4.40 3.99 3.00
N THR A 154 5.57 4.26 3.54
CA THR A 154 6.19 5.58 3.55
C THR A 154 7.48 5.64 2.75
N TRP A 155 7.84 4.59 2.00
CA TRP A 155 9.10 4.52 1.23
C TRP A 155 10.37 4.78 2.05
N THR A 156 10.39 4.37 3.32
CA THR A 156 11.53 4.54 4.25
C THR A 156 12.31 3.24 4.48
N MET A 157 12.20 2.29 3.55
CA MET A 157 12.83 0.97 3.66
C MET A 157 14.37 1.07 3.71
N SER A 158 14.99 1.99 2.96
CA SER A 158 16.45 2.20 2.94
C SER A 158 16.97 3.32 3.85
N ALA A 159 16.11 3.93 4.68
CA ALA A 159 16.50 5.05 5.55
C ALA A 159 17.81 4.75 6.34
N PRO A 160 18.76 5.69 6.41
CA PRO A 160 18.68 7.11 6.00
C PRO A 160 18.71 7.34 4.50
N ASP A 161 19.22 6.37 3.75
CA ASP A 161 19.31 6.47 2.30
C ASP A 161 17.89 6.44 1.70
N GLY A 162 17.73 7.03 0.52
CA GLY A 162 16.43 7.03 -0.18
C GLY A 162 15.34 7.95 0.39
N LEU A 163 15.59 8.68 1.49
CA LEU A 163 14.71 9.75 1.96
C LEU A 163 14.66 10.88 0.92
N CYS A 164 13.46 11.36 0.60
CA CYS A 164 13.19 12.36 -0.42
C CYS A 164 12.48 13.58 0.18
N ASP A 165 12.90 14.80 -0.20
CA ASP A 165 12.26 16.07 0.17
C ASP A 165 11.37 16.59 -0.97
N ILE A 166 10.08 16.23 -0.90
CA ILE A 166 9.09 16.63 -1.92
C ILE A 166 8.85 18.14 -1.90
N GLY A 167 8.88 18.78 -0.73
CA GLY A 167 8.70 20.23 -0.61
C GLY A 167 9.80 21.01 -1.32
N ASP A 168 11.06 20.63 -1.08
CA ASP A 168 12.21 21.22 -1.79
C ASP A 168 12.15 20.96 -3.30
N SER A 169 11.68 19.77 -3.72
CA SER A 169 11.46 19.48 -5.14
C SER A 169 10.43 20.44 -5.77
N LEU A 170 9.30 20.68 -5.11
CA LEU A 170 8.27 21.61 -5.58
C LEU A 170 8.81 23.04 -5.73
N VAL A 171 9.62 23.50 -4.77
CA VAL A 171 10.27 24.81 -4.81
C VAL A 171 11.28 24.89 -5.96
N ARG A 172 12.15 23.89 -6.11
CA ARG A 172 13.17 23.86 -7.19
C ARG A 172 12.56 23.89 -8.59
N HIS A 173 11.40 23.28 -8.77
CA HIS A 173 10.68 23.28 -10.05
C HIS A 173 9.76 24.50 -10.24
N GLY A 174 9.72 25.43 -9.27
CA GLY A 174 8.97 26.67 -9.36
C GLY A 174 7.45 26.49 -9.20
N TYR A 175 7.00 25.38 -8.60
CA TYR A 175 5.58 25.17 -8.31
C TYR A 175 5.14 25.94 -7.07
N VAL A 176 6.05 26.17 -6.12
CA VAL A 176 5.79 26.73 -4.80
C VAL A 176 6.89 27.73 -4.43
N GLU A 177 6.49 28.87 -3.85
CA GLU A 177 7.45 29.78 -3.24
C GLU A 177 7.97 29.19 -1.91
N PRO A 178 9.27 29.36 -1.56
CA PRO A 178 9.89 28.70 -0.41
C PRO A 178 9.17 28.87 0.95
N GLU A 179 8.41 29.95 1.13
CA GLU A 179 7.73 30.29 2.37
C GLU A 179 6.33 29.68 2.50
N VAL A 180 5.80 29.09 1.43
CA VAL A 180 4.45 28.51 1.41
C VAL A 180 4.52 27.05 1.88
N SER A 181 3.82 26.75 2.99
CA SER A 181 3.63 25.37 3.43
C SER A 181 2.70 24.63 2.47
N VAL A 182 3.11 23.43 2.07
CA VAL A 182 2.34 22.49 1.25
C VAL A 182 1.74 21.35 2.08
N VAL A 183 2.07 21.31 3.37
CA VAL A 183 1.67 20.28 4.32
C VAL A 183 0.26 20.58 4.80
N ASP A 184 -0.56 19.54 4.99
CA ASP A 184 -1.86 19.71 5.62
C ASP A 184 -1.68 20.27 7.05
N PRO A 185 -2.31 21.42 7.39
CA PRO A 185 -2.17 22.05 8.70
C PRO A 185 -2.48 21.13 9.89
N ARG A 186 -3.29 20.08 9.70
CA ARG A 186 -3.59 19.09 10.75
C ARG A 186 -2.34 18.35 11.22
N TRP A 187 -1.34 18.19 10.36
CA TRP A 187 -0.17 17.36 10.61
C TRP A 187 1.11 18.15 10.94
N GLU A 188 1.14 19.47 10.70
CA GLU A 188 2.35 20.28 10.93
C GLU A 188 2.92 20.12 12.35
N SER A 189 2.08 20.31 13.37
CA SER A 189 2.51 20.20 14.78
C SER A 189 2.96 18.79 15.18
N THR A 190 2.41 17.76 14.53
CA THR A 190 2.82 16.37 14.74
C THR A 190 4.18 16.11 14.10
N LEU A 191 4.38 16.58 12.87
CA LEU A 191 5.62 16.41 12.12
C LEU A 191 6.78 17.21 12.74
N ASP A 192 6.51 18.38 13.32
CA ASP A 192 7.52 19.20 14.01
C ASP A 192 8.13 18.51 15.24
N GLN A 193 7.48 17.49 15.79
CA GLN A 193 8.00 16.69 16.90
C GLN A 193 9.05 15.65 16.45
N ILE A 194 9.14 15.36 15.15
CA ILE A 194 10.15 14.43 14.61
C ILE A 194 11.51 15.09 14.70
N GLY A 195 12.43 14.57 15.51
CA GLY A 195 13.74 15.19 15.75
C GLY A 195 14.71 15.18 14.57
N ASP A 196 14.63 14.18 13.69
CA ASP A 196 15.48 14.08 12.50
C ASP A 196 14.93 14.91 11.34
N ASP A 197 15.73 15.85 10.83
CA ASP A 197 15.29 16.81 9.82
C ASP A 197 15.02 16.16 8.45
N ALA A 198 15.80 15.16 8.05
CA ALA A 198 15.63 14.50 6.75
C ALA A 198 14.34 13.65 6.75
N LEU A 199 14.13 12.88 7.82
CA LEU A 199 12.91 12.11 8.02
C LEU A 199 11.68 13.03 8.13
N ARG A 200 11.78 14.15 8.85
CA ARG A 200 10.69 15.13 8.96
C ARG A 200 10.27 15.66 7.60
N ARG A 201 11.23 16.10 6.77
CA ARG A 201 10.95 16.63 5.42
C ARG A 201 10.37 15.56 4.50
N HIS A 202 10.85 14.33 4.62
CA HIS A 202 10.29 13.21 3.87
C HIS A 202 8.83 12.92 4.23
N LEU A 203 8.52 12.80 5.52
CA LEU A 203 7.15 12.54 5.98
C LEU A 203 6.20 13.72 5.71
N ARG A 204 6.71 14.96 5.66
CA ARG A 204 5.93 16.12 5.17
C ARG A 204 5.44 15.92 3.73
N GLY A 205 6.25 15.31 2.86
CA GLY A 205 5.86 14.94 1.50
C GLY A 205 4.75 13.88 1.42
N LEU A 206 4.49 13.16 2.50
CA LEU A 206 3.40 12.17 2.62
C LEU A 206 2.18 12.71 3.40
N CYS A 207 2.27 13.93 3.90
CA CYS A 207 1.22 14.61 4.67
C CYS A 207 0.86 15.95 4.02
N LEU A 208 0.91 16.02 2.70
CA LEU A 208 0.54 17.22 1.94
C LEU A 208 -0.95 17.51 2.10
N ASP A 209 -1.37 18.74 1.84
CA ASP A 209 -2.79 19.03 1.66
C ASP A 209 -3.31 18.41 0.34
N ALA A 210 -4.63 18.36 0.19
CA ALA A 210 -5.26 17.79 -1.01
C ALA A 210 -4.86 18.50 -2.32
N HIS A 211 -4.50 19.78 -2.25
CA HIS A 211 -4.09 20.57 -3.41
C HIS A 211 -2.68 20.24 -3.89
N TRP A 212 -1.75 19.84 -3.02
CA TRP A 212 -0.40 19.47 -3.43
C TRP A 212 -0.29 17.96 -3.69
N ALA A 213 -0.99 17.13 -2.91
CA ALA A 213 -1.02 15.68 -3.07
C ALA A 213 -1.51 15.21 -4.46
N ARG A 214 -2.29 16.04 -5.15
CA ARG A 214 -2.71 15.80 -6.54
C ARG A 214 -1.60 15.89 -7.58
N MET A 215 -0.51 16.58 -7.28
CA MET A 215 0.61 16.76 -8.21
C MET A 215 1.79 15.86 -7.88
N THR A 216 2.05 15.65 -6.60
CA THR A 216 3.16 14.83 -6.11
C THR A 216 2.94 14.49 -4.63
N GLY A 217 3.74 13.59 -4.08
CA GLY A 217 3.63 13.20 -2.67
C GLY A 217 2.30 12.51 -2.37
N ALA A 218 1.81 12.65 -1.14
CA ALA A 218 0.57 12.03 -0.70
C ALA A 218 -0.24 12.87 0.27
N TYR A 219 -1.54 12.62 0.31
CA TYR A 219 -2.47 13.13 1.31
C TYR A 219 -2.69 12.06 2.39
N TYR A 220 -2.17 12.28 3.59
CA TYR A 220 -2.38 11.37 4.71
C TYR A 220 -3.81 11.51 5.26
N LEU A 221 -4.60 10.43 5.16
CA LEU A 221 -6.00 10.40 5.60
C LEU A 221 -6.10 10.43 7.13
N GLY A 222 -5.14 9.80 7.80
CA GLY A 222 -5.06 9.73 9.25
C GLY A 222 -5.10 8.29 9.79
N PRO A 223 -5.00 8.14 11.12
CA PRO A 223 -5.08 6.84 11.78
C PRO A 223 -6.45 6.20 11.60
N GLY A 224 -6.48 4.95 11.14
CA GLY A 224 -7.71 4.17 10.98
C GLY A 224 -8.56 4.50 9.76
N GLU A 225 -8.12 5.42 8.91
CA GLU A 225 -8.83 5.85 7.70
C GLU A 225 -8.16 5.27 6.44
N CYS A 226 -8.94 4.92 5.41
CA CYS A 226 -8.43 4.50 4.10
C CYS A 226 -9.32 5.00 2.96
N SER A 227 -8.77 5.04 1.73
CA SER A 227 -9.55 5.29 0.52
C SER A 227 -10.55 4.15 0.26
N GLY A 228 -11.65 4.49 -0.42
CA GLY A 228 -12.65 3.54 -0.92
C GLY A 228 -12.09 2.46 -1.85
N ASP A 229 -10.92 2.68 -2.45
CA ASP A 229 -10.24 1.69 -3.29
C ASP A 229 -9.66 0.53 -2.48
N VAL A 230 -9.15 0.80 -1.28
CA VAL A 230 -8.58 -0.21 -0.38
C VAL A 230 -9.64 -0.78 0.59
N GLN A 231 -10.84 -0.18 0.62
CA GLN A 231 -11.95 -0.62 1.47
C GLN A 231 -12.25 -2.13 1.41
N PRO A 232 -12.16 -2.83 0.26
CA PRO A 232 -12.41 -4.28 0.23
C PRO A 232 -11.48 -5.11 1.12
N ILE A 233 -10.28 -4.62 1.41
CA ILE A 233 -9.35 -5.24 2.35
C ILE A 233 -9.70 -4.85 3.79
N ALA A 234 -10.10 -3.60 4.01
CA ALA A 234 -10.56 -3.13 5.31
C ALA A 234 -11.80 -3.90 5.80
N ASP A 235 -12.70 -4.26 4.89
CA ASP A 235 -13.95 -4.99 5.15
C ASP A 235 -13.75 -6.50 5.36
N LEU A 236 -12.52 -7.03 5.19
CA LEU A 236 -12.25 -8.43 5.50
C LEU A 236 -12.57 -8.71 6.98
N PRO A 237 -13.25 -9.83 7.29
CA PRO A 237 -13.60 -10.15 8.68
C PRO A 237 -12.40 -10.13 9.62
N GLY A 238 -12.47 -9.29 10.65
CA GLY A 238 -11.41 -9.14 11.66
C GLY A 238 -10.22 -8.28 11.22
N SER A 239 -10.20 -7.75 9.99
CA SER A 239 -9.20 -6.78 9.57
C SER A 239 -9.47 -5.41 10.17
N ARG A 240 -8.41 -4.59 10.27
CA ARG A 240 -8.51 -3.21 10.77
C ARG A 240 -7.50 -2.31 10.07
N VAL A 241 -8.00 -1.20 9.53
CA VAL A 241 -7.14 -0.14 8.97
C VAL A 241 -6.32 0.50 10.09
N ILE A 242 -5.05 0.74 9.81
CA ILE A 242 -4.11 1.40 10.71
C ILE A 242 -3.82 2.82 10.22
N ALA A 243 -3.61 2.99 8.92
CA ALA A 243 -3.31 4.26 8.29
C ALA A 243 -3.59 4.18 6.78
N GLY A 244 -3.91 5.31 6.16
CA GLY A 244 -4.15 5.40 4.72
C GLY A 244 -3.69 6.71 4.10
N TRP A 245 -3.40 6.64 2.80
CA TRP A 245 -2.96 7.73 1.95
C TRP A 245 -3.70 7.72 0.61
N GLU A 246 -3.85 8.91 0.04
CA GLU A 246 -4.31 9.11 -1.34
C GLU A 246 -3.25 9.85 -2.15
N PHE A 247 -3.16 9.52 -3.43
CA PHE A 247 -2.24 10.10 -4.41
C PHE A 247 -3.05 10.60 -5.62
N GLY A 248 -2.63 11.72 -6.23
CA GLY A 248 -3.16 12.12 -7.56
C GLY A 248 -4.68 12.37 -7.61
N GLU A 249 -5.28 13.09 -6.65
CA GLU A 249 -6.76 13.25 -6.54
C GLU A 249 -7.52 11.93 -6.32
N GLY A 250 -6.90 10.94 -5.68
CA GLY A 250 -7.50 9.62 -5.45
C GLY A 250 -7.33 8.66 -6.64
N GLN A 251 -6.45 8.99 -7.59
CA GLN A 251 -6.02 8.07 -8.66
C GLN A 251 -5.16 6.92 -8.14
N GLY A 252 -4.58 7.09 -6.96
CA GLY A 252 -3.93 6.02 -6.22
C GLY A 252 -4.28 6.07 -4.74
N ALA A 253 -4.10 4.94 -4.08
CA ALA A 253 -4.30 4.80 -2.66
C ALA A 253 -3.30 3.82 -2.05
N MET A 254 -3.03 4.02 -0.77
CA MET A 254 -2.24 3.09 0.01
C MET A 254 -2.83 2.96 1.41
N ALA A 255 -2.86 1.75 1.96
CA ALA A 255 -3.27 1.57 3.34
C ALA A 255 -2.44 0.49 4.03
N VAL A 256 -2.14 0.73 5.31
CA VAL A 256 -1.64 -0.27 6.24
C VAL A 256 -2.82 -0.87 6.99
N VAL A 257 -2.92 -2.20 6.96
CA VAL A 257 -4.03 -2.96 7.53
C VAL A 257 -3.47 -4.04 8.44
N LEU A 258 -4.00 -4.15 9.65
CA LEU A 258 -3.89 -5.35 10.47
C LEU A 258 -4.82 -6.40 9.87
N LEU A 259 -4.25 -7.48 9.35
CA LEU A 259 -5.00 -8.60 8.79
C LEU A 259 -5.31 -9.60 9.88
N SER A 260 -6.58 -10.04 9.93
CA SER A 260 -6.91 -11.32 10.54
C SER A 260 -6.63 -12.41 9.52
N GLU A 261 -5.36 -12.75 9.28
CA GLU A 261 -5.06 -13.92 8.47
C GLU A 261 -5.53 -15.18 9.23
N PRO A 262 -6.27 -16.10 8.59
CA PRO A 262 -6.55 -17.39 9.21
C PRO A 262 -5.21 -18.07 9.48
N SER A 263 -4.99 -18.46 10.74
CA SER A 263 -3.76 -19.11 11.17
C SER A 263 -3.43 -20.26 10.21
N ALA A 264 -2.23 -20.22 9.62
CA ALA A 264 -1.72 -21.31 8.79
C ALA A 264 -1.61 -22.58 9.66
N GLY A 265 -2.67 -23.39 9.69
CA GLY A 265 -2.69 -24.64 10.45
C GLY A 265 -4.03 -24.98 11.09
N SER A 266 -4.94 -25.52 10.28
CA SER A 266 -5.72 -26.70 10.67
C SER A 266 -6.21 -27.38 9.39
N PRO A 267 -5.68 -28.57 9.04
CA PRO A 267 -6.34 -29.39 8.04
C PRO A 267 -7.70 -29.82 8.61
N GLY A 268 -8.78 -29.36 7.98
CA GLY A 268 -10.10 -29.97 8.13
C GLY A 268 -10.16 -31.30 7.38
#